data_AF-X1TVD7-F1
#
_entry.id   AF-X1TVD7-F1
#
_cell.length_a   1.000
_cell.length_b   1.000
_cell.length_c   1.000
_cell.angle_alpha   90.00
_cell.angle_beta   90.00
_cell.angle_gamma   90.00
#
_symmetry.space_group_name_H-M   'P 1'
#
loop_
_entity.id
_entity.type
_entity.pdbx_description
1 polymer ?
#
loop_
_entity_poly.entity_id
_entity_poly.type
_entity_poly.pdbx_seq_one_letter_code
_entity_poly.pdbx_strand_id
1 'polypeptide(L)'
;MDSFFYLLYQGIEFLFISIKKSRKMKRTFIAVPVPVEEPLRKLLGELRHTFREDKIKWIEPENLHLTLFFFGDTDEEIIPSVSSALVRSTSNFNEFKLDF
;
A
#
# COMPACT_ATOMS: atom_id res chain seq x y z
N MET A 1 -18.58 14.21 -2.52
CA MET A 1 -19.20 15.19 -3.42
C MET A 1 -19.31 14.50 -4.77
N ASP A 2 -19.85 13.28 -4.77
CA ASP A 2 -19.52 12.21 -5.74
C ASP A 2 -20.80 11.56 -6.30
N SER A 3 -21.85 12.36 -6.45
CA SER A 3 -23.15 11.92 -6.98
C SER A 3 -23.39 12.63 -8.29
N PHE A 4 -23.46 11.87 -9.38
CA PHE A 4 -23.97 12.35 -10.65
C PHE A 4 -25.48 12.19 -10.65
N PHE A 5 -26.21 13.28 -10.89
CA PHE A 5 -27.65 13.28 -11.04
C PHE A 5 -27.99 13.25 -12.52
N TYR A 6 -28.69 12.22 -12.96
CA TYR A 6 -29.24 12.15 -14.32
C TYR A 6 -30.74 12.43 -14.26
N LEU A 7 -31.21 13.27 -15.19
CA LEU A 7 -32.64 13.58 -15.36
C LEU A 7 -33.21 12.62 -16.41
N LEU A 8 -34.04 11.66 -15.98
CA LEU A 8 -34.82 10.84 -16.91
C LEU A 8 -36.27 11.32 -16.88
N TYR A 9 -36.79 11.74 -18.03
CA TYR A 9 -38.15 12.22 -18.18
C TYR A 9 -39.10 11.03 -18.38
N GLN A 10 -40.00 10.81 -17.43
CA GLN A 10 -41.04 9.77 -17.50
C GLN A 10 -42.39 10.43 -17.22
N GLY A 11 -42.87 11.25 -18.17
CA GLY A 11 -44.21 11.83 -18.13
C GLY A 11 -44.51 12.63 -16.84
N ILE A 12 -44.25 13.93 -16.86
CA ILE A 12 -44.68 14.91 -15.83
C ILE A 12 -44.01 14.75 -14.44
N GLU A 13 -43.37 13.62 -14.12
CA GLU A 13 -42.56 13.46 -12.90
C GLU A 13 -41.06 13.34 -13.18
N PHE A 14 -40.24 14.02 -12.37
CA PHE A 14 -38.77 13.93 -12.42
C PHE A 14 -38.28 12.88 -11.43
N LEU A 15 -37.68 11.79 -11.93
CA LEU A 15 -36.99 10.81 -11.11
C LEU A 15 -35.51 11.20 -10.98
N PHE A 16 -35.06 11.49 -9.76
CA PHE A 16 -33.65 11.72 -9.46
C PHE A 16 -32.98 10.39 -9.08
N ILE A 17 -32.09 9.89 -9.94
CA ILE A 17 -31.26 8.73 -9.62
C ILE A 17 -29.87 9.22 -9.19
N SER A 18 -29.46 8.90 -7.97
CA SER A 18 -28.10 9.13 -7.48
C SER A 18 -27.24 7.91 -7.78
N ILE A 19 -26.31 8.04 -8.72
CA ILE A 19 -25.30 7.00 -8.98
C ILE A 19 -24.07 7.33 -8.14
N LYS A 20 -23.78 6.51 -7.12
CA LYS A 20 -22.51 6.60 -6.38
C LYS A 20 -21.39 6.01 -7.22
N LYS A 21 -20.31 6.77 -7.42
CA LYS A 21 -19.07 6.25 -8.01
C LYS A 21 -18.56 5.09 -7.15
N SER A 22 -18.23 3.95 -7.78
CA SER A 22 -17.61 2.82 -7.07
C SER A 22 -16.21 3.22 -6.59
N ARG A 23 -15.96 3.07 -5.29
CA ARG A 23 -14.66 3.36 -4.67
C ARG A 23 -13.78 2.12 -4.72
N LYS A 24 -12.53 2.28 -5.18
CA LYS A 24 -11.56 1.19 -5.23
C LYS A 24 -10.75 1.18 -3.94
N MET A 25 -10.86 0.11 -3.18
CA MET A 25 -10.12 -0.09 -1.93
C MET A 25 -8.80 -0.83 -2.20
N LYS A 26 -7.71 -0.39 -1.55
CA LYS A 26 -6.42 -1.07 -1.55
C LYS A 26 -6.00 -1.36 -0.12
N ARG A 27 -5.44 -2.54 0.13
CA ARG A 27 -4.76 -2.80 1.40
C ARG A 27 -3.41 -2.10 1.40
N THR A 28 -3.20 -1.13 2.29
CA THR A 28 -1.96 -0.34 2.33
C THR A 28 -1.27 -0.38 3.70
N PHE A 29 0.02 -0.06 3.69
CA PHE A 29 0.90 0.01 4.85
C PHE A 29 2.05 0.99 4.57
N ILE A 30 2.74 1.43 5.63
CA ILE A 30 3.97 2.24 5.55
C ILE A 30 5.15 1.30 5.78
N ALA A 31 6.17 1.40 4.96
CA ALA A 31 7.37 0.60 5.10
C ALA A 31 8.64 1.37 4.74
N VAL A 32 9.76 0.89 5.27
CA VAL A 32 11.11 1.30 4.90
C VAL A 32 11.75 0.16 4.11
N PRO A 33 12.24 0.40 2.88
CA PRO A 33 12.92 -0.65 2.11
C PRO A 33 14.20 -1.08 2.84
N VAL A 34 14.49 -2.37 2.83
CA VAL A 34 15.75 -2.91 3.37
C VAL A 34 16.71 -3.13 2.21
N PRO A 35 17.85 -2.43 2.15
CA PRO A 35 18.87 -2.71 1.16
C PRO A 35 19.37 -4.15 1.31
N VAL A 36 19.22 -4.95 0.26
CA VAL A 36 19.74 -6.33 0.27
C VAL A 36 21.15 -6.33 -0.29
N GLU A 37 22.11 -6.08 0.59
CA GLU A 37 23.54 -6.16 0.32
C GLU A 37 24.03 -7.62 0.24
N GLU A 38 25.22 -7.83 -0.30
CA GLU A 38 25.80 -9.17 -0.54
C GLU A 38 25.75 -10.11 0.68
N PRO A 39 26.07 -9.69 1.92
CA PRO A 39 25.97 -10.58 3.08
C PRO A 39 24.55 -11.11 3.30
N LEU A 40 23.54 -10.25 3.16
CA LEU A 40 22.14 -10.63 3.31
C LEU A 40 21.67 -11.49 2.12
N ARG A 41 22.10 -11.17 0.89
CA ARG A 41 21.82 -12.00 -0.30
C ARG A 41 22.34 -13.42 -0.13
N LYS A 42 23.57 -13.57 0.35
CA LYS A 42 24.19 -14.87 0.62
C LYS A 42 23.41 -15.65 1.68
N LEU A 43 23.09 -15.01 2.80
CA LEU A 43 22.30 -15.62 3.87
C LEU A 43 20.93 -16.09 3.37
N LEU A 44 20.22 -15.27 2.59
CA LEU A 44 18.94 -15.65 1.99
C LEU A 44 19.09 -16.86 1.06
N GLY A 45 20.18 -16.95 0.29
CA GLY A 45 20.49 -18.09 -0.55
C GLY A 45 20.74 -19.37 0.26
N GLU A 46 21.51 -19.27 1.35
CA GLU A 46 21.77 -20.37 2.27
C GLU A 46 20.49 -20.87 2.94
N LEU A 47 19.63 -19.97 3.42
CA LEU A 47 18.33 -20.32 4.00
C LEU A 47 17.42 -21.03 2.99
N ARG A 48 17.32 -20.50 1.76
CA ARG A 48 16.55 -21.13 0.68
C ARG A 48 17.07 -22.53 0.35
N HIS A 49 18.40 -22.72 0.38
CA HIS A 49 18.99 -24.04 0.14
C HIS A 49 18.73 -25.02 1.29
N THR A 50 18.85 -24.57 2.54
CA THR A 50 18.60 -25.37 3.73
C THR A 50 17.15 -25.85 3.80
N PHE A 51 16.19 -24.97 3.50
CA PHE A 51 14.76 -25.26 3.54
C PHE A 51 14.17 -25.59 2.16
N ARG A 52 14.98 -26.11 1.23
CA ARG A 52 14.55 -26.37 -0.16
C ARG A 52 13.43 -27.41 -0.27
N GLU A 53 13.33 -28.33 0.68
CA GLU A 53 12.30 -29.39 0.71
C GLU A 53 10.99 -28.88 1.35
N ASP A 54 11.02 -27.72 2.00
CA ASP A 54 9.85 -27.11 2.62
C ASP A 54 9.06 -26.28 1.61
N LYS A 55 7.73 -26.28 1.76
CA LYS A 55 6.82 -25.47 0.92
C LYS A 55 6.76 -24.02 1.39
N ILE A 56 7.86 -23.30 1.30
CA ILE A 56 7.97 -21.88 1.69
C ILE A 56 7.75 -20.97 0.47
N LYS A 57 6.82 -20.02 0.59
CA LYS A 57 6.67 -18.94 -0.40
C LYS A 57 7.64 -17.81 -0.05
N TRP A 58 8.81 -17.83 -0.67
CA TRP A 58 9.81 -16.79 -0.50
C TRP A 58 9.41 -15.50 -1.23
N ILE A 59 9.71 -14.35 -0.63
CA ILE A 59 9.62 -13.06 -1.32
C ILE A 59 10.89 -12.80 -2.12
N GLU A 60 10.78 -12.08 -3.24
CA GLU A 60 11.96 -11.59 -3.95
C GLU A 60 12.74 -10.61 -3.07
N PRO A 61 14.09 -10.64 -3.08
CA PRO A 61 14.91 -9.75 -2.26
C PRO A 61 14.57 -8.26 -2.44
N GLU A 62 14.23 -7.84 -3.66
CA GLU A 62 13.88 -6.45 -3.98
C GLU A 62 12.58 -5.99 -3.31
N ASN A 63 11.76 -6.92 -2.83
CA ASN A 63 10.53 -6.64 -2.09
C ASN A 63 10.75 -6.63 -0.56
N LEU A 64 11.96 -6.85 -0.07
CA LEU A 64 12.24 -6.86 1.36
C LEU A 64 12.09 -5.45 1.96
N HIS A 65 11.28 -5.36 3.02
CA HIS A 65 11.00 -4.09 3.69
C HIS A 65 10.66 -4.32 5.16
N LEU A 66 10.90 -3.31 5.99
CA LEU A 66 10.39 -3.24 7.35
C LEU A 66 9.07 -2.49 7.34
N THR A 67 7.97 -3.17 7.66
CA THR A 67 6.67 -2.51 7.83
C THR A 67 6.64 -1.73 9.14
N LEU A 68 6.30 -0.45 9.10
CA LEU A 68 6.17 0.42 10.26
C LEU A 68 4.74 0.50 10.77
N PHE A 69 3.75 0.48 9.86
CA PHE A 69 2.35 0.68 10.22
C PHE A 69 1.42 0.12 9.14
N PHE A 70 0.31 -0.49 9.55
CA PHE A 70 -0.72 -1.02 8.65
C PHE A 70 -1.97 -0.13 8.65
N PHE A 71 -2.34 0.39 7.48
CA PHE A 71 -3.62 1.09 7.33
C PHE A 71 -4.78 0.13 7.05
N GLY A 72 -4.51 -1.03 6.43
CA GLY A 72 -5.56 -1.93 5.98
C GLY A 72 -6.25 -1.38 4.73
N ASP A 73 -7.57 -1.56 4.63
CA ASP A 73 -8.34 -1.13 3.46
C ASP A 73 -8.40 0.41 3.38
N THR A 74 -7.80 0.95 2.34
CA THR A 74 -7.58 2.37 2.09
C THR A 74 -8.19 2.74 0.76
N ASP A 75 -9.03 3.78 0.73
CA ASP A 75 -9.61 4.29 -0.51
C ASP A 75 -8.49 4.79 -1.45
N GLU A 76 -8.46 4.31 -2.70
CA GLU A 76 -7.45 4.69 -3.68
C GLU A 76 -7.38 6.21 -3.87
N GLU A 77 -8.50 6.91 -3.72
CA GLU A 77 -8.58 8.36 -3.86
C GLU A 77 -7.85 9.11 -2.72
N ILE A 78 -7.72 8.51 -1.52
CA ILE A 78 -7.05 9.16 -0.39
C ILE A 78 -5.54 8.88 -0.33
N ILE A 79 -5.04 7.88 -1.07
CA ILE A 79 -3.62 7.49 -1.05
C ILE A 79 -2.67 8.67 -1.32
N PRO A 80 -2.91 9.55 -2.33
CA PRO A 80 -2.02 10.70 -2.56
C PRO A 80 -1.95 11.68 -1.38
N SER A 81 -3.06 11.85 -0.66
CA SER A 81 -3.13 12.69 0.54
C SER A 81 -2.33 12.07 1.69
N VAL A 82 -2.48 10.76 1.90
CA VAL A 82 -1.70 10.00 2.90
C VAL A 82 -0.20 10.10 2.60
N SER A 83 0.21 9.92 1.34
CA SER A 83 1.61 10.08 0.93
C SER A 83 2.15 11.47 1.23
N SER A 84 1.36 12.52 0.96
CA SER A 84 1.76 13.89 1.26
C SER A 84 1.87 14.15 2.77
N ALA A 85 0.96 13.57 3.57
CA ALA A 85 1.01 13.65 5.02
C ALA A 85 2.25 12.95 5.59
N LEU A 86 2.65 11.81 4.99
CA LEU A 86 3.85 11.08 5.38
C LEU A 86 5.10 11.94 5.18
N VAL A 87 5.27 12.54 3.99
CA VAL A 87 6.42 13.42 3.69
C VAL A 87 6.54 14.57 4.72
N ARG A 88 5.41 15.20 5.06
CA ARG A 88 5.40 16.27 6.08
C ARG A 88 5.71 15.75 7.48
N SER A 89 5.24 14.56 7.82
CA SER A 89 5.45 13.99 9.15
C SER A 89 6.90 13.55 9.35
N THR A 90 7.59 13.19 8.27
CA THR A 90 8.99 12.74 8.31
C THR A 90 9.99 13.87 8.10
N SER A 91 9.56 15.11 7.77
CA SER A 91 10.48 16.19 7.36
C SER A 91 11.46 16.64 8.44
N ASN A 92 11.13 16.41 9.72
CA ASN A 92 11.95 16.81 10.86
C ASN A 92 12.81 15.66 11.41
N PHE A 93 12.81 14.50 10.74
CA PHE A 93 13.65 13.37 11.11
C PHE A 93 14.88 13.35 10.22
N ASN A 94 16.05 13.22 10.85
CA ASN A 94 17.28 12.94 10.12
C ASN A 94 17.39 11.45 9.83
N GLU A 95 18.23 11.10 8.86
CA GLU A 95 18.64 9.71 8.64
C GLU A 95 19.26 9.13 9.92
N PHE A 96 19.00 7.84 10.14
CA PHE A 96 19.58 7.09 11.25
C PHE A 96 19.94 5.69 10.79
N LYS A 97 20.91 5.09 11.48
CA LYS A 97 21.30 3.71 11.27
C LYS A 97 20.47 2.81 12.18
N LEU A 98 20.05 1.68 11.62
CA LEU A 98 19.55 0.58 12.43
C LEU A 98 20.75 -0.26 12.87
N ASP A 99 20.84 -0.52 14.17
CA ASP A 99 21.88 -1.36 14.78
C ASP A 99 21.21 -2.66 15.25
N PHE A 100 21.77 -3.80 14.84
CA PHE A 100 21.22 -5.14 15.09
C PHE A 100 22.35 -6.14 15.38
#